data_AF-A0A093GAK4-F1
#
_entry.id   AF-A0A093GAK4-F1
#
_cell.length_a   1.000
_cell.length_b   1.000
_cell.length_c   1.000
_cell.angle_alpha   90.00
_cell.angle_beta   90.00
_cell.angle_gamma   90.00
#
_symmetry.space_group_name_H-M   'P 1'
#
loop_
_entity.id
_entity.type
_entity.pdbx_description
1 polymer ?
#
loop_
_entity_poly.entity_id
_entity_poly.type
_entity_poly.pdbx_seq_one_letter_code
_entity_poly.pdbx_strand_id
1 'polypeptide(L)'
;LAPSRGWVFHGLDQRLAAAPALVSAALPARFYAAAAKPSKEGSQRTKKEETKKKPVTRRRPLMSKPVDDVYLTWLYKRPSYDLEEAVGMLKKFQELDFTNPKQYVYINVFLDMALKKKKVEPFSSTVLLPHRFTDEINKVLVFTENEQEAEIAREHGAAVVGGVELIKWILEGEIQVDSYVAVPEIMPKLIPLRGKLKRKYPNTRKNSLGHDIPQMLKLYREGLQYSVQDEDVIKTRIARLHMPAEQIIANLKTVINDICTFKPS
;
A
#
# COMPACT_ATOMS: atom_id res chain seq x y z
N LEU A 1 -0.36 15.41 -21.47
CA LEU A 1 -1.32 16.54 -21.34
C LEU A 1 -2.75 16.03 -21.52
N ALA A 2 -3.39 15.62 -20.42
CA ALA A 2 -4.84 15.60 -20.30
C ALA A 2 -5.13 16.19 -18.90
N PRO A 3 -6.02 17.20 -18.79
CA PRO A 3 -6.26 17.86 -17.52
C PRO A 3 -7.15 17.01 -16.62
N SER A 4 -6.90 17.18 -15.33
CA SER A 4 -7.30 16.35 -14.21
C SER A 4 -8.81 16.37 -13.89
N ARG A 5 -9.30 15.23 -13.39
CA ARG A 5 -9.81 15.09 -12.01
C ARG A 5 -10.16 13.63 -11.66
N GLY A 6 -9.49 13.13 -10.62
CA GLY A 6 -9.78 11.90 -9.91
C GLY A 6 -8.66 10.88 -10.06
N TRP A 7 -8.01 10.54 -8.94
CA TRP A 7 -6.83 9.68 -8.74
C TRP A 7 -5.49 10.40 -8.91
N VAL A 8 -4.99 10.89 -7.78
CA VAL A 8 -3.64 11.43 -7.63
C VAL A 8 -2.71 10.22 -7.48
N PHE A 9 -1.80 10.02 -8.43
CA PHE A 9 -0.59 9.23 -8.22
C PHE A 9 0.55 10.24 -8.01
N HIS A 10 1.04 10.36 -6.77
CA HIS A 10 2.23 11.17 -6.50
C HIS A 10 3.49 10.33 -6.73
N GLY A 11 4.35 10.73 -7.67
CA GLY A 11 5.69 10.13 -7.78
C GLY A 11 6.42 10.18 -9.12
N LEU A 12 6.09 11.08 -10.05
CA LEU A 12 6.75 11.11 -11.37
C LEU A 12 7.09 12.51 -11.92
N ASP A 13 7.15 13.53 -11.07
CA ASP A 13 7.59 14.88 -11.46
C ASP A 13 8.96 15.20 -10.86
N GLN A 14 10.03 14.75 -11.51
CA GLN A 14 11.34 15.38 -11.29
C GLN A 14 12.25 15.43 -12.51
N ARG A 15 11.75 15.13 -13.71
CA ARG A 15 12.51 15.38 -14.93
C ARG A 15 11.62 16.01 -15.99
N LEU A 16 12.12 17.09 -16.57
CA LEU A 16 11.63 17.82 -17.75
C LEU A 16 10.77 19.05 -17.46
N ALA A 17 11.41 20.09 -16.93
CA ALA A 17 11.02 21.46 -17.18
C ALA A 17 11.94 22.05 -18.27
N ALA A 18 11.41 22.34 -19.46
CA ALA A 18 11.87 23.41 -20.35
C ALA A 18 10.97 23.56 -21.62
N ALA A 19 10.40 24.77 -21.77
CA ALA A 19 10.08 25.51 -23.01
C ALA A 19 8.78 25.22 -23.85
N PRO A 20 8.27 26.25 -24.60
CA PRO A 20 6.82 26.55 -24.70
C PRO A 20 6.20 26.68 -26.12
N ALA A 21 4.87 26.91 -26.13
CA ALA A 21 4.01 27.61 -27.12
C ALA A 21 3.68 26.97 -28.49
N LEU A 22 2.37 26.86 -28.82
CA LEU A 22 1.69 27.44 -30.01
C LEU A 22 0.24 26.92 -30.21
N VAL A 23 -0.70 27.88 -30.20
CA VAL A 23 -1.91 28.08 -31.04
C VAL A 23 -3.07 27.07 -31.00
N SER A 24 -4.21 27.59 -30.51
CA SER A 24 -5.57 27.05 -30.61
C SER A 24 -6.27 27.66 -31.82
N ALA A 25 -6.75 26.84 -32.77
CA ALA A 25 -7.60 27.28 -33.88
C ALA A 25 -9.09 27.20 -33.49
N ALA A 26 -9.79 28.32 -33.57
CA ALA A 26 -11.23 28.44 -33.34
C ALA A 26 -12.03 28.20 -34.64
N LEU A 27 -13.22 27.59 -34.53
CA LEU A 27 -14.20 27.50 -35.62
C LEU A 27 -15.08 28.77 -35.65
N PRO A 28 -15.43 29.34 -36.82
CA PRO A 28 -16.20 30.59 -36.89
C PRO A 28 -17.72 30.35 -36.80
N ALA A 29 -18.37 31.12 -35.92
CA ALA A 29 -19.83 31.23 -35.83
C ALA A 29 -20.36 32.24 -36.87
N ARG A 30 -21.39 31.86 -37.64
CA ARG A 30 -22.12 32.79 -38.50
C ARG A 30 -23.23 33.50 -37.71
N PHE A 31 -23.23 34.82 -37.78
CA PHE A 31 -24.22 35.72 -37.18
C PHE A 31 -25.42 35.89 -38.10
N TYR A 32 -26.64 35.76 -37.57
CA TYR A 32 -27.86 36.31 -38.18
C TYR A 32 -28.35 37.52 -37.38
N ALA A 33 -28.85 38.51 -38.11
CA ALA A 33 -29.10 39.89 -37.71
C ALA A 33 -30.17 40.07 -36.60
N ALA A 34 -29.90 40.98 -35.67
CA ALA A 34 -30.85 41.41 -34.63
C ALA A 34 -31.47 42.76 -34.99
N ALA A 35 -32.81 42.83 -35.01
CA ALA A 35 -33.58 44.07 -35.09
C ALA A 35 -33.74 44.72 -33.70
N ALA A 36 -33.77 46.06 -33.68
CA ALA A 36 -33.67 46.92 -32.50
C ALA A 36 -34.88 46.86 -31.53
N LYS A 37 -34.60 47.17 -30.25
CA LYS A 37 -35.53 47.23 -29.10
C LYS A 37 -36.52 48.41 -29.17
N PRO A 38 -37.56 48.40 -28.32
CA PRO A 38 -37.57 49.44 -27.29
C PRO A 38 -37.92 48.96 -25.86
N SER A 39 -37.44 49.74 -24.91
CA SER A 39 -37.54 49.67 -23.45
C SER A 39 -38.93 49.93 -22.88
N LYS A 40 -39.23 49.36 -21.69
CA LYS A 40 -40.04 50.00 -20.63
C LYS A 40 -39.84 49.30 -19.26
N GLU A 41 -40.09 50.10 -18.23
CA GLU A 41 -39.63 50.02 -16.84
C GLU A 41 -40.29 48.95 -15.96
N GLY A 42 -39.63 48.67 -14.83
CA GLY A 42 -40.31 48.57 -13.53
C GLY A 42 -40.63 47.16 -13.01
N SER A 43 -40.01 46.84 -11.87
CA SER A 43 -40.65 46.26 -10.66
C SER A 43 -39.85 45.11 -10.03
N GLN A 44 -39.49 45.33 -8.76
CA GLN A 44 -38.90 44.34 -7.87
C GLN A 44 -39.87 43.17 -7.62
N ARG A 45 -39.42 41.94 -7.84
CA ARG A 45 -39.96 40.75 -7.18
C ARG A 45 -38.85 39.75 -6.84
N THR A 46 -38.72 39.50 -5.54
CA THR A 46 -38.00 38.39 -4.92
C THR A 46 -38.53 37.04 -5.40
N LYS A 47 -37.66 36.10 -5.82
CA LYS A 47 -37.90 34.64 -5.77
C LYS A 47 -36.64 33.82 -6.08
N LYS A 48 -36.14 33.17 -5.02
CA LYS A 48 -35.44 31.87 -4.92
C LYS A 48 -34.33 31.58 -5.95
N GLU A 49 -33.08 31.73 -5.50
CA GLU A 49 -31.93 31.00 -6.05
C GLU A 49 -32.09 29.51 -5.75
N GLU A 50 -32.63 28.75 -6.71
CA GLU A 50 -32.35 27.33 -6.79
C GLU A 50 -30.88 27.16 -7.16
N THR A 51 -30.07 26.69 -6.21
CA THR A 51 -28.71 26.22 -6.46
C THR A 51 -28.76 25.06 -7.45
N LYS A 52 -28.63 25.38 -8.74
CA LYS A 52 -28.42 24.40 -9.82
C LYS A 52 -27.21 23.54 -9.46
N LYS A 53 -27.46 22.34 -8.94
CA LYS A 53 -26.44 21.28 -8.82
C LYS A 53 -25.84 21.09 -10.22
N LYS A 54 -24.55 21.38 -10.36
CA LYS A 54 -23.80 21.12 -11.61
C LYS A 54 -24.07 19.67 -12.03
N PRO A 55 -24.43 19.39 -13.29
CA PRO A 55 -24.67 18.03 -13.73
C PRO A 55 -23.37 17.24 -13.52
N VAL A 56 -23.43 16.20 -12.68
CA VAL A 56 -22.35 15.21 -12.59
C VAL A 56 -22.20 14.66 -13.99
N THR A 57 -21.07 14.94 -14.65
CA THR A 57 -20.75 14.35 -15.95
C THR A 57 -20.79 12.84 -15.78
N ARG A 58 -21.87 12.21 -16.27
CA ARG A 58 -22.01 10.76 -16.28
C ARG A 58 -20.86 10.22 -17.12
N ARG A 59 -19.81 9.71 -16.46
CA ARG A 59 -18.71 9.04 -17.16
C ARG A 59 -19.34 7.91 -17.97
N ARG A 60 -19.05 7.87 -19.27
CA ARG A 60 -19.54 6.79 -20.13
C ARG A 60 -19.05 5.45 -19.56
N PRO A 61 -19.88 4.41 -19.52
CA PRO A 61 -19.45 3.10 -19.04
C PRO A 61 -18.29 2.58 -19.91
N LEU A 62 -17.29 1.99 -19.28
CA LEU A 62 -16.16 1.39 -19.99
C LEU A 62 -16.63 0.21 -20.84
N MET A 63 -16.13 0.14 -22.08
CA MET A 63 -16.42 -0.96 -23.00
C MET A 63 -15.67 -2.24 -22.57
N SER A 64 -16.20 -3.42 -22.94
CA SER A 64 -15.64 -4.71 -22.50
C SER A 64 -14.42 -5.12 -23.32
N LYS A 65 -14.61 -5.53 -24.58
CA LYS A 65 -13.55 -5.93 -25.50
C LYS A 65 -13.42 -4.88 -26.62
N PRO A 66 -12.19 -4.52 -27.00
CA PRO A 66 -11.95 -3.67 -28.16
C PRO A 66 -12.34 -4.40 -29.44
N VAL A 67 -12.95 -3.67 -30.37
CA VAL A 67 -13.31 -4.15 -31.71
C VAL A 67 -12.11 -4.09 -32.64
N ASP A 68 -11.30 -3.04 -32.48
CA ASP A 68 -10.13 -2.78 -33.30
C ASP A 68 -8.85 -3.27 -32.61
N ASP A 69 -7.83 -3.60 -33.42
CA ASP A 69 -6.50 -4.00 -32.94
C ASP A 69 -5.77 -2.87 -32.20
N VAL A 70 -6.05 -1.62 -32.59
CA VAL A 70 -5.52 -0.42 -31.96
C VAL A 70 -6.64 0.30 -31.23
N TYR A 71 -6.54 0.36 -29.91
CA TYR A 71 -7.57 0.95 -29.06
C TYR A 71 -6.98 1.71 -27.89
N LEU A 72 -7.71 2.72 -27.42
CA LEU A 72 -7.31 3.51 -26.26
C LEU A 72 -7.66 2.73 -24.98
N THR A 73 -6.64 2.23 -24.29
CA THR A 73 -6.79 1.36 -23.11
C THR A 73 -7.66 1.94 -22.00
N TRP A 74 -7.68 3.26 -21.80
CA TRP A 74 -8.51 3.92 -20.78
C TRP A 74 -10.02 3.94 -21.08
N LEU A 75 -10.44 3.61 -22.30
CA LEU A 75 -11.86 3.52 -22.68
C LEU A 75 -12.45 2.12 -22.41
N TYR A 76 -11.60 1.15 -22.11
CA TYR A 76 -11.97 -0.25 -21.90
C TYR A 76 -11.74 -0.66 -20.45
N LYS A 77 -12.48 -1.68 -20.01
CA LYS A 77 -12.24 -2.31 -18.70
C LYS A 77 -10.89 -3.00 -18.75
N ARG A 78 -10.10 -2.85 -17.68
CA ARG A 78 -8.84 -3.60 -17.57
C ARG A 78 -9.17 -5.10 -17.50
N PRO A 79 -8.48 -5.95 -18.27
CA PRO A 79 -8.69 -7.39 -18.20
C PRO A 79 -8.33 -7.90 -16.80
N SER A 80 -9.15 -8.80 -16.26
CA SER A 80 -8.87 -9.58 -15.07
C SER A 80 -8.39 -10.96 -15.50
N TYR A 81 -7.37 -11.47 -14.84
CA TYR A 81 -6.78 -12.77 -15.13
C TYR A 81 -6.85 -13.66 -13.91
N ASP A 82 -6.91 -14.97 -14.15
CA ASP A 82 -6.75 -15.95 -13.09
C ASP A 82 -5.31 -15.96 -12.57
N LEU A 83 -5.13 -16.43 -11.34
CA LEU A 83 -3.83 -16.36 -10.65
C LEU A 83 -2.74 -17.11 -11.41
N GLU A 84 -3.07 -18.27 -11.95
CA GLU A 84 -2.15 -19.13 -12.71
C GLU A 84 -1.73 -18.46 -14.01
N GLU A 85 -2.70 -17.90 -14.75
CA GLU A 85 -2.45 -17.16 -15.98
C GLU A 85 -1.61 -15.92 -15.72
N ALA A 86 -1.93 -15.17 -14.67
CA ALA A 86 -1.21 -13.95 -14.28
C ALA A 86 0.26 -14.24 -13.97
N VAL A 87 0.55 -15.29 -13.19
CA VAL A 87 1.93 -15.70 -12.88
C VAL A 87 2.65 -16.20 -14.13
N GLY A 88 1.96 -16.93 -15.02
CA GLY A 88 2.50 -17.36 -16.29
C GLY A 88 2.89 -16.20 -17.20
N MET A 89 2.03 -15.17 -17.30
CA MET A 89 2.33 -13.96 -18.05
C MET A 89 3.49 -13.17 -17.44
N LEU A 90 3.57 -13.04 -16.12
CA LEU A 90 4.68 -12.33 -15.47
C LEU A 90 6.04 -12.94 -15.81
N LYS A 91 6.12 -14.28 -15.87
CA LYS A 91 7.35 -14.98 -16.28
C LYS A 91 7.71 -14.72 -17.74
N LYS A 92 6.72 -14.83 -18.64
CA LYS A 92 6.91 -14.53 -20.07
C LYS A 92 7.33 -13.08 -20.31
N PHE A 93 6.73 -12.12 -19.60
CA PHE A 93 7.09 -10.71 -19.73
C PHE A 93 8.53 -10.44 -19.30
N GLN A 94 9.03 -11.11 -18.26
CA GLN A 94 10.43 -10.96 -17.88
C GLN A 94 11.40 -11.46 -18.96
N GLU A 95 11.06 -12.55 -19.66
CA GLU A 95 11.85 -13.04 -20.80
C GLU A 95 11.85 -12.03 -21.95
N LEU A 96 10.69 -11.47 -22.28
CA LEU A 96 10.51 -10.50 -23.36
C LEU A 96 11.16 -9.13 -23.06
N ASP A 97 11.10 -8.69 -21.81
CA ASP A 97 11.65 -7.42 -21.34
C ASP A 97 13.15 -7.53 -21.00
N PHE A 98 13.76 -8.71 -21.12
CA PHE A 98 15.15 -9.01 -20.77
C PHE A 98 15.55 -8.59 -19.35
N THR A 99 14.58 -8.61 -18.42
CA THR A 99 14.79 -8.19 -17.03
C THR A 99 15.41 -9.31 -16.19
N ASN A 100 15.88 -8.98 -14.98
CA ASN A 100 16.56 -9.96 -14.12
C ASN A 100 15.59 -11.09 -13.68
N PRO A 101 15.94 -12.38 -13.86
CA PRO A 101 15.07 -13.49 -13.49
C PRO A 101 14.81 -13.62 -11.97
N LYS A 102 15.68 -13.04 -11.13
CA LYS A 102 15.55 -13.08 -9.66
C LYS A 102 14.75 -11.90 -9.09
N GLN A 103 13.94 -11.23 -9.90
CA GLN A 103 13.14 -10.09 -9.48
C GLN A 103 12.09 -10.44 -8.43
N TYR A 104 11.79 -9.47 -7.57
CA TYR A 104 10.71 -9.57 -6.59
C TYR A 104 9.36 -9.38 -7.27
N VAL A 105 8.42 -10.26 -6.96
CA VAL A 105 7.02 -10.14 -7.32
C VAL A 105 6.30 -9.38 -6.22
N TYR A 106 5.62 -8.30 -6.60
CA TYR A 106 4.84 -7.45 -5.71
C TYR A 106 3.35 -7.71 -5.89
N ILE A 107 2.60 -7.63 -4.79
CA ILE A 107 1.15 -7.50 -4.82
C ILE A 107 0.80 -6.11 -4.34
N ASN A 108 -0.16 -5.50 -5.05
CA ASN A 108 -0.84 -4.30 -4.60
C ASN A 108 -2.30 -4.68 -4.30
N VAL A 109 -2.68 -4.63 -3.03
CA VAL A 109 -4.07 -4.83 -2.59
C VAL A 109 -4.64 -3.45 -2.29
N PHE A 110 -5.69 -3.09 -3.00
CA PHE A 110 -6.44 -1.86 -2.77
C PHE A 110 -7.59 -2.17 -1.80
N LEU A 111 -7.65 -1.43 -0.70
CA LEU A 111 -8.65 -1.64 0.34
C LEU A 111 -9.61 -0.46 0.37
N ASP A 112 -10.90 -0.76 0.40
CA ASP A 112 -11.92 0.25 0.68
C ASP A 112 -12.08 0.39 2.20
N MET A 113 -11.31 1.28 2.82
CA MET A 113 -11.35 1.50 4.28
C MET A 113 -12.50 2.40 4.75
N ALA A 114 -13.37 2.82 3.82
CA ALA A 114 -14.54 3.65 4.11
C ALA A 114 -15.74 2.79 4.51
N LEU A 115 -16.04 2.69 5.82
CA LEU A 115 -17.33 2.18 6.27
C LEU A 115 -18.36 3.32 6.37
N LYS A 116 -19.64 2.98 6.22
CA LYS A 116 -20.78 3.93 6.21
C LYS A 116 -20.85 4.86 7.42
N LYS A 117 -20.21 4.52 8.55
CA LYS A 117 -20.28 5.27 9.81
C LYS A 117 -18.92 5.65 10.42
N LYS A 118 -17.82 4.96 10.07
CA LYS A 118 -16.47 5.17 10.65
C LYS A 118 -15.39 4.80 9.63
N LYS A 119 -14.21 5.41 9.69
CA LYS A 119 -13.04 4.93 8.93
C LYS A 119 -12.42 3.76 9.70
N VAL A 120 -12.07 2.67 9.00
CA VAL A 120 -11.32 1.56 9.61
C VAL A 120 -9.91 2.04 9.95
N GLU A 121 -9.42 1.72 11.14
CA GLU A 121 -8.04 2.04 11.52
C GLU A 121 -7.06 1.27 10.62
N PRO A 122 -5.97 1.90 10.14
CA PRO A 122 -4.94 1.19 9.39
C PRO A 122 -4.32 0.13 10.29
N PHE A 123 -4.21 -1.09 9.77
CA PHE A 123 -3.64 -2.21 10.50
C PHE A 123 -2.26 -2.59 9.93
N SER A 124 -1.53 -3.38 10.71
CA SER A 124 -0.26 -3.98 10.33
C SER A 124 -0.24 -5.41 10.84
N SER A 125 0.19 -6.34 10.01
CA SER A 125 0.25 -7.76 10.33
C SER A 125 1.62 -8.34 9.95
N THR A 126 1.94 -9.47 10.55
CA THR A 126 3.12 -10.28 10.22
C THR A 126 2.65 -11.70 9.93
N VAL A 127 2.95 -12.20 8.74
CA VAL A 127 2.49 -13.51 8.27
C VAL A 127 3.67 -14.40 7.96
N LEU A 128 3.63 -15.65 8.43
CA LEU A 128 4.60 -16.64 8.01
C LEU A 128 4.21 -17.19 6.64
N LEU A 129 5.10 -17.01 5.66
CA LEU A 129 4.90 -17.57 4.33
C LEU A 129 5.29 -19.05 4.29
N PRO A 130 4.58 -19.89 3.52
CA PRO A 130 4.90 -21.31 3.38
C PRO A 130 6.21 -21.52 2.61
N HIS A 131 6.50 -20.66 1.64
CA HIS A 131 7.74 -20.71 0.87
C HIS A 131 8.54 -19.43 1.06
N ARG A 132 9.77 -19.58 1.55
CA ARG A 132 10.70 -18.46 1.67
C ARG A 132 11.21 -18.04 0.30
N PHE A 133 11.33 -16.73 0.11
CA PHE A 133 11.84 -16.15 -1.14
C PHE A 133 13.08 -15.26 -0.92
N THR A 134 13.46 -15.00 0.32
CA THR A 134 14.62 -14.19 0.69
C THR A 134 15.57 -15.03 1.52
N ASP A 135 16.86 -14.93 1.20
CA ASP A 135 17.94 -15.61 1.92
C ASP A 135 18.37 -14.83 3.17
N GLU A 136 18.03 -13.54 3.21
CA GLU A 136 18.23 -12.65 4.35
C GLU A 136 17.27 -13.00 5.48
N ILE A 137 17.83 -13.21 6.67
CA ILE A 137 17.09 -13.44 7.91
C ILE A 137 16.99 -12.10 8.64
N ASN A 138 15.78 -11.73 9.06
CA ASN A 138 15.59 -10.51 9.83
C ASN A 138 16.35 -10.60 11.17
N LYS A 139 17.10 -9.55 11.50
CA LYS A 139 17.75 -9.43 12.81
C LYS A 139 16.70 -8.99 13.82
N VAL A 140 16.44 -9.84 14.81
CA VAL A 140 15.46 -9.59 15.87
C VAL A 140 16.18 -9.34 17.18
N LEU A 141 15.80 -8.25 17.86
CA LEU A 141 16.23 -7.94 19.23
C LEU A 141 15.11 -8.26 20.20
N VAL A 142 15.44 -8.95 21.28
CA VAL A 142 14.49 -9.33 22.34
C VAL A 142 14.79 -8.54 23.60
N PHE A 143 13.76 -7.89 24.14
CA PHE A 143 13.79 -7.20 25.42
C PHE A 143 13.22 -8.08 26.53
N THR A 144 14.06 -8.48 27.48
CA THR A 144 13.72 -9.28 28.66
C THR A 144 14.54 -8.82 29.86
N GLU A 145 13.98 -8.94 31.07
CA GLU A 145 14.74 -8.77 32.32
C GLU A 145 15.07 -10.10 32.98
N ASN A 146 14.28 -11.13 32.68
CA ASN A 146 14.47 -12.48 33.19
C ASN A 146 15.60 -13.18 32.43
N GLU A 147 16.56 -13.75 33.15
CA GLU A 147 17.70 -14.47 32.56
C GLU A 147 17.26 -15.73 31.81
N GLN A 148 16.27 -16.46 32.34
CA GLN A 148 15.73 -17.66 31.68
C GLN A 148 15.13 -17.35 30.30
N GLU A 149 14.31 -16.29 30.22
CA GLU A 149 13.74 -15.81 28.96
C GLU A 149 14.83 -15.33 27.99
N ALA A 150 15.91 -14.75 28.53
CA ALA A 150 17.04 -14.31 27.74
C ALA A 150 17.83 -15.50 27.15
N GLU A 151 18.02 -16.57 27.91
CA GLU A 151 18.65 -17.81 27.43
C GLU A 151 17.84 -18.45 26.30
N ILE A 152 16.52 -18.61 26.50
CA ILE A 152 15.60 -19.11 25.48
C ILE A 152 15.68 -18.27 24.20
N ALA A 153 15.71 -16.93 24.33
CA ALA A 153 15.83 -16.05 23.19
C ALA A 153 17.13 -16.26 22.40
N ARG A 154 18.27 -16.46 23.09
CA ARG A 154 19.57 -16.71 22.45
C ARG A 154 19.59 -18.06 21.75
N GLU A 155 19.07 -19.10 22.37
CA GLU A 155 18.97 -20.46 21.79
C GLU A 155 18.13 -20.47 20.50
N HIS A 156 17.05 -19.70 20.47
CA HIS A 156 16.19 -19.56 19.29
C HIS A 156 16.71 -18.54 18.26
N GLY A 157 17.95 -18.08 18.40
CA GLY A 157 18.66 -17.28 17.39
C GLY A 157 18.23 -15.81 17.34
N ALA A 158 17.89 -15.21 18.48
CA ALA A 158 17.84 -13.75 18.60
C ALA A 158 19.23 -13.15 18.34
N ALA A 159 19.28 -12.05 17.60
CA ALA A 159 20.56 -11.42 17.26
C ALA A 159 21.16 -10.69 18.46
N VAL A 160 20.31 -10.05 19.26
CA VAL A 160 20.68 -9.33 20.48
C VAL A 160 19.58 -9.56 21.50
N VAL A 161 19.97 -9.80 22.75
CA VAL A 161 19.06 -10.00 23.86
C VAL A 161 19.55 -9.16 25.03
N GLY A 162 18.65 -8.42 25.67
CA GLY A 162 19.01 -7.66 26.87
C GLY A 162 17.85 -6.84 27.42
N GLY A 163 18.11 -6.20 28.56
CA GLY A 163 17.12 -5.42 29.28
C GLY A 163 17.22 -3.91 29.00
N VAL A 164 17.12 -3.13 30.07
CA VAL A 164 17.19 -1.65 30.06
C VAL A 164 18.51 -1.08 29.56
N GLU A 165 19.59 -1.83 29.62
CA GLU A 165 20.93 -1.39 29.19
C GLU A 165 20.96 -1.04 27.69
N LEU A 166 20.26 -1.84 26.88
CA LEU A 166 20.19 -1.66 25.43
C LEU A 166 19.46 -0.38 25.02
N ILE A 167 18.65 0.21 25.90
CA ILE A 167 17.87 1.42 25.59
C ILE A 167 18.79 2.57 25.21
N LYS A 168 19.90 2.76 25.94
CA LYS A 168 20.86 3.85 25.68
C LYS A 168 21.52 3.69 24.32
N TRP A 169 22.06 2.51 24.04
CA TRP A 169 22.71 2.20 22.75
C TRP A 169 21.76 2.30 21.57
N ILE A 170 20.49 1.90 21.75
CA ILE A 170 19.46 2.08 20.71
C ILE A 170 19.13 3.55 20.52
N LEU A 171 19.10 4.37 21.58
CA LEU A 171 18.87 5.82 21.48
C LEU A 171 20.04 6.55 20.80
N GLU A 172 21.27 6.13 21.07
CA GLU A 172 22.49 6.63 20.43
C GLU A 172 22.61 6.15 18.98
N GLY A 173 22.02 4.99 18.65
CA GLY A 173 21.97 4.43 17.30
C GLY A 173 23.10 3.46 16.99
N GLU A 174 23.82 2.97 18.01
CA GLU A 174 24.85 1.95 17.85
C GLU A 174 24.25 0.61 17.42
N ILE A 175 23.05 0.30 17.92
CA ILE A 175 22.33 -0.93 17.59
C ILE A 175 21.18 -0.61 16.64
N GLN A 176 21.27 -1.18 15.44
CA GLN A 176 20.21 -1.13 14.44
C GLN A 176 19.78 -2.54 14.06
N VAL A 177 18.51 -2.86 14.37
CA VAL A 177 17.89 -4.14 14.04
C VAL A 177 16.60 -3.95 13.24
N ASP A 178 16.13 -5.05 12.64
CA ASP A 178 14.96 -5.03 11.78
C ASP A 178 13.67 -5.02 12.60
N SER A 179 13.59 -5.90 13.60
CA SER A 179 12.40 -6.07 14.44
C SER A 179 12.75 -6.13 15.93
N TYR A 180 11.81 -5.67 16.76
CA TYR A 180 11.93 -5.68 18.22
C TYR A 180 10.78 -6.49 18.81
N VAL A 181 11.12 -7.41 19.70
CA VAL A 181 10.20 -8.26 20.46
C VAL A 181 10.44 -7.98 21.94
N ALA A 182 9.40 -8.02 22.76
CA ALA A 182 9.53 -7.74 24.18
C ALA A 182 8.56 -8.57 25.01
N VAL A 183 8.91 -8.74 26.29
CA VAL A 183 8.02 -9.29 27.31
C VAL A 183 7.21 -8.15 27.97
N PRO A 184 5.94 -8.39 28.38
CA PRO A 184 5.11 -7.35 29.00
C PRO A 184 5.74 -6.64 30.21
N GLU A 185 6.55 -7.35 31.00
CA GLU A 185 7.15 -6.84 32.23
C GLU A 185 8.12 -5.65 32.00
N ILE A 186 8.86 -5.66 30.89
CA ILE A 186 9.86 -4.63 30.57
C ILE A 186 9.24 -3.41 29.85
N MET A 187 7.99 -3.48 29.40
CA MET A 187 7.32 -2.41 28.66
C MET A 187 7.35 -1.03 29.34
N PRO A 188 7.11 -0.89 30.66
CA PRO A 188 7.17 0.42 31.33
C PRO A 188 8.52 1.11 31.19
N LYS A 189 9.60 0.34 31.09
CA LYS A 189 10.96 0.88 30.99
C LYS A 189 11.31 1.26 29.54
N LEU A 190 10.62 0.70 28.55
CA LEU A 190 10.84 0.95 27.12
C LEU A 190 10.13 2.20 26.56
N ILE A 191 9.36 2.91 27.39
CA ILE A 191 8.65 4.15 27.00
C ILE A 191 9.57 5.18 26.28
N PRO A 192 10.83 5.41 26.70
CA PRO A 192 11.71 6.36 26.01
C PRO A 192 11.98 6.01 24.54
N LEU A 193 11.91 4.72 24.17
CA LEU A 193 12.15 4.27 22.79
C LEU A 193 10.98 4.52 21.85
N ARG A 194 9.79 4.86 22.36
CA ARG A 194 8.57 5.05 21.56
C ARG A 194 8.76 6.07 20.43
N GLY A 195 9.48 7.17 20.71
CA GLY A 195 9.77 8.21 19.73
C GLY A 195 10.71 7.76 18.61
N LYS A 196 11.73 6.94 18.92
CA LYS A 196 12.73 6.47 17.96
C LYS A 196 12.23 5.29 17.13
N LEU A 197 11.60 4.30 17.77
CA LEU A 197 11.16 3.08 17.10
C LEU A 197 9.88 3.27 16.27
N LYS A 198 8.99 4.21 16.63
CA LYS A 198 7.72 4.53 15.94
C LYS A 198 6.94 3.28 15.52
N ARG A 199 7.04 2.87 14.25
CA ARG A 199 6.36 1.69 13.68
C ARG A 199 6.93 0.36 14.15
N LYS A 200 8.20 0.31 14.55
CA LYS A 200 8.91 -0.88 15.04
C LYS A 200 8.74 -1.11 16.55
N TYR A 201 8.02 -0.23 17.25
CA TYR A 201 7.79 -0.36 18.68
C TYR A 201 6.96 -1.63 18.98
N PRO A 202 7.33 -2.46 19.95
CA PRO A 202 6.59 -3.68 20.29
C PRO A 202 5.14 -3.38 20.69
N ASN A 203 4.19 -4.17 20.21
CA ASN A 203 2.77 -3.99 20.44
C ASN A 203 2.05 -5.33 20.41
N THR A 204 1.10 -5.54 21.34
CA THR A 204 0.22 -6.72 21.37
C THR A 204 -0.53 -6.90 20.04
N ARG A 205 -1.00 -5.81 19.41
CA ARG A 205 -1.70 -5.89 18.11
C ARG A 205 -0.85 -6.48 16.99
N LYS A 206 0.48 -6.40 17.10
CA LYS A 206 1.42 -6.89 16.09
C LYS A 206 1.95 -8.29 16.41
N ASN A 207 1.62 -8.85 17.57
CA ASN A 207 2.21 -10.08 18.12
C ASN A 207 3.71 -9.97 18.46
N SER A 208 4.22 -8.76 18.72
CA SER A 208 5.61 -8.52 19.21
C SER A 208 5.72 -8.36 20.72
N LEU A 209 4.60 -8.50 21.43
CA LEU A 209 4.54 -8.44 22.89
C LEU A 209 3.85 -9.70 23.41
N GLY A 210 4.57 -10.50 24.21
CA GLY A 210 4.05 -11.74 24.77
C GLY A 210 5.10 -12.49 25.57
N HIS A 211 4.71 -13.61 26.17
CA HIS A 211 5.63 -14.51 26.89
C HIS A 211 6.17 -15.63 26.01
N ASP A 212 5.50 -15.95 24.90
CA ASP A 212 5.91 -17.01 23.96
C ASP A 212 7.02 -16.56 23.01
N ILE A 213 8.22 -16.32 23.57
CA ILE A 213 9.41 -15.84 22.83
C ILE A 213 9.76 -16.72 21.63
N PRO A 214 9.76 -18.07 21.71
CA PRO A 214 10.15 -18.92 20.58
C PRO A 214 9.23 -18.73 19.35
N GLN A 215 7.93 -18.62 19.59
CA GLN A 215 6.94 -18.44 18.52
C GLN A 215 7.07 -17.05 17.89
N MET A 216 7.20 -16.00 18.71
CA MET A 216 7.41 -14.64 18.23
C MET A 216 8.71 -14.52 17.42
N LEU A 217 9.81 -15.13 17.89
CA LEU A 217 11.08 -15.12 17.18
C LEU A 217 10.96 -15.77 15.80
N LYS A 218 10.30 -16.94 15.71
CA LYS A 218 10.06 -17.60 14.42
C LYS A 218 9.26 -16.70 13.47
N LEU A 219 8.20 -16.07 13.97
CA LEU A 219 7.37 -15.15 13.20
C LEU A 219 8.13 -13.91 12.72
N TYR A 220 8.97 -13.30 13.55
CA TYR A 220 9.67 -12.07 13.17
C TYR A 220 10.93 -12.28 12.35
N ARG A 221 11.59 -13.45 12.51
CA ARG A 221 12.77 -13.81 11.73
C ARG A 221 12.42 -14.14 10.27
N GLU A 222 11.29 -14.81 10.07
CA GLU A 222 10.92 -15.38 8.77
C GLU A 222 9.65 -14.78 8.16
N GLY A 223 8.83 -14.13 9.00
CA GLY A 223 7.54 -13.60 8.59
C GLY A 223 7.66 -12.33 7.77
N LEU A 224 6.72 -12.22 6.84
CA LEU A 224 6.50 -11.07 6.01
C LEU A 224 5.67 -10.05 6.79
N GLN A 225 6.24 -8.87 7.03
CA GLN A 225 5.51 -7.75 7.61
C GLN A 225 4.88 -6.90 6.51
N TYR A 226 3.60 -6.58 6.66
CA TYR A 226 2.94 -5.59 5.82
C TYR A 226 2.08 -4.63 6.64
N SER A 227 1.89 -3.44 6.09
CA SER A 227 1.06 -2.40 6.69
C SER A 227 0.29 -1.69 5.60
N VAL A 228 -0.90 -1.21 5.94
CA VAL A 228 -1.64 -0.30 5.07
C VAL A 228 -0.82 0.99 4.92
N GLN A 229 -0.52 1.36 3.67
CA GLN A 229 0.15 2.61 3.33
C GLN A 229 -0.87 3.72 3.13
N ASP A 230 -0.35 4.93 2.89
CA ASP A 230 -1.18 6.05 2.45
C ASP A 230 -1.90 5.66 1.15
N GLU A 231 -3.13 6.15 0.96
CA GLU A 231 -4.06 5.77 -0.12
C GLU A 231 -4.76 4.41 0.04
N ASP A 232 -4.77 3.84 1.25
CA ASP A 232 -5.46 2.59 1.58
C ASP A 232 -4.97 1.39 0.72
N VAL A 233 -3.68 1.39 0.38
CA VAL A 233 -3.02 0.33 -0.41
C VAL A 233 -2.04 -0.46 0.44
N ILE A 234 -2.07 -1.79 0.30
CA ILE A 234 -1.01 -2.68 0.79
C ILE A 234 -0.12 -3.04 -0.40
N LYS A 235 1.16 -2.67 -0.32
CA LYS A 235 2.19 -3.04 -1.30
C LYS A 235 3.20 -3.95 -0.62
N THR A 236 3.33 -5.18 -1.08
CA THR A 236 4.20 -6.17 -0.40
C THR A 236 4.82 -7.15 -1.39
N ARG A 237 6.05 -7.58 -1.08
CA ARG A 237 6.78 -8.62 -1.83
C ARG A 237 6.34 -10.00 -1.34
N ILE A 238 6.10 -10.92 -2.27
CA ILE A 238 5.62 -12.28 -1.92
C ILE A 238 6.50 -13.42 -2.40
N ALA A 239 7.26 -13.19 -3.46
CA ALA A 239 8.07 -14.21 -4.08
C ALA A 239 9.17 -13.59 -4.94
N ARG A 240 10.08 -14.43 -5.43
CA ARG A 240 10.95 -14.11 -6.55
C ARG A 240 10.41 -14.78 -7.81
N LEU A 241 10.60 -14.15 -8.97
CA LEU A 241 10.02 -14.61 -10.23
C LEU A 241 10.57 -15.98 -10.68
N HIS A 242 11.83 -16.28 -10.36
CA HIS A 242 12.45 -17.60 -10.63
C HIS A 242 11.80 -18.77 -9.88
N MET A 243 10.99 -18.53 -8.84
CA MET A 243 10.34 -19.58 -8.07
C MET A 243 9.27 -20.30 -8.92
N PRO A 244 8.96 -21.58 -8.66
CA PRO A 244 7.88 -22.29 -9.34
C PRO A 244 6.53 -21.60 -9.09
N ALA A 245 5.65 -21.64 -10.10
CA ALA A 245 4.40 -20.88 -10.08
C ALA A 245 3.50 -21.27 -8.88
N GLU A 246 3.47 -22.56 -8.54
CA GLU A 246 2.72 -23.09 -7.42
C GLU A 246 3.11 -22.46 -6.08
N GLN A 247 4.41 -22.26 -5.85
CA GLN A 247 4.91 -21.64 -4.62
C GLN A 247 4.53 -20.16 -4.54
N ILE A 248 4.57 -19.44 -5.67
CA ILE A 248 4.14 -18.04 -5.75
C ILE A 248 2.66 -17.93 -5.40
N ILE A 249 1.83 -18.82 -5.96
CA ILE A 249 0.39 -18.86 -5.73
C ILE A 249 0.08 -19.23 -4.28
N ALA A 250 0.80 -20.18 -3.68
CA ALA A 250 0.64 -20.55 -2.28
C ALA A 250 0.94 -19.37 -1.36
N ASN A 251 2.05 -18.67 -1.56
CA ASN A 251 2.39 -17.46 -0.81
C ASN A 251 1.33 -16.37 -0.97
N LEU A 252 0.88 -16.12 -2.19
CA LEU A 252 -0.18 -15.15 -2.50
C LEU A 252 -1.47 -15.47 -1.73
N LYS A 253 -1.93 -16.73 -1.77
CA LYS A 253 -3.13 -17.18 -1.05
C LYS A 253 -3.01 -16.96 0.46
N THR A 254 -1.84 -17.25 1.05
CA THR A 254 -1.63 -17.03 2.49
C THR A 254 -1.74 -15.57 2.89
N VAL A 255 -1.17 -14.65 2.10
CA VAL A 255 -1.26 -13.21 2.35
C VAL A 255 -2.69 -12.70 2.21
N ILE A 256 -3.41 -13.12 1.16
CA ILE A 256 -4.81 -12.71 0.95
C ILE A 256 -5.69 -13.22 2.10
N ASN A 257 -5.52 -14.48 2.51
CA ASN A 257 -6.30 -15.06 3.60
C ASN A 257 -6.09 -14.29 4.91
N ASP A 258 -4.85 -13.93 5.24
CA ASP A 258 -4.55 -13.10 6.43
C ASP A 258 -5.17 -11.70 6.29
N ILE A 259 -5.07 -11.05 5.13
CA ILE A 259 -5.72 -9.75 4.91
C ILE A 259 -7.24 -9.86 5.12
N CYS A 260 -7.86 -10.96 4.69
CA CYS A 260 -9.28 -11.19 4.86
C CYS A 260 -9.72 -11.40 6.32
N THR A 261 -8.85 -11.87 7.22
CA THR A 261 -9.21 -12.01 8.65
C THR A 261 -9.40 -10.65 9.33
N PHE A 262 -8.79 -9.59 8.79
CA PHE A 262 -9.00 -8.22 9.28
C PHE A 262 -10.28 -7.55 8.76
N LYS A 263 -11.05 -8.25 7.91
CA LYS A 263 -12.32 -7.71 7.41
C LYS A 263 -13.33 -7.65 8.57
N PRO A 264 -13.83 -6.45 8.94
CA PRO A 264 -14.88 -6.35 9.94
C PRO A 264 -16.17 -6.98 9.42
N SER A 265 -16.89 -7.70 10.29
CA SER A 265 -18.21 -8.26 10.02
C SER A 265 -19.31 -7.19 9.98
#